data_AF-A0A7L4BAF1-F1
#
_entry.id   AF-A0A7L4BAF1-F1
#
_cell.length_a   1.000
_cell.length_b   1.000
_cell.length_c   1.000
_cell.angle_alpha   90.00
_cell.angle_beta   90.00
_cell.angle_gamma   90.00
#
_symmetry.space_group_name_H-M   'P 1'
#
loop_
_entity.id
_entity.type
_entity.pdbx_description
1 polymer ?
#
loop_
_entity_poly.entity_id
_entity_poly.type
_entity_poly.pdbx_seq_one_letter_code
_entity_poly.pdbx_strand_id
1 'polypeptide(L)'
;MFWGLLSLLLFAVVSGTPVGDQDEDIQVQENFEAERMYGKWYDIAIGTTCTWMKNYKEKFSMGTLVLGPGPSNDQISTASTRLRQGDCMRISGEYLKTSTPGKYTYYNPKWDVSIRSYVLRTNYEEYAVILMKKKSSFGPSTTLKLYGMTPELREDLIESFQQLALEMGIPADSIFILANRGECVPQETAAASQQLCASFPVQRARRAVLPPEEGSAAGPLPPYIGNKEDSCRLSRDAGPCSGMLSRFFYNSSSMACESFLYGGCLGNGNNFYSEKECLQACRTEAACRLPIVQGPCQKPVTRWAFDATQGKCITFSYGGCKGNGNQFYSEKECKEYCGAPSPA
;
A
#
# COMPACT_ATOMS: atom_id res chain seq x y z
N MET A 1 55.35 41.39 -48.17
CA MET A 1 54.08 40.94 -48.78
C MET A 1 53.43 39.95 -47.84
N PHE A 2 52.15 40.16 -47.57
CA PHE A 2 51.26 39.37 -46.73
C PHE A 2 51.39 37.87 -46.94
N TRP A 3 51.19 37.07 -45.89
CA TRP A 3 50.42 35.81 -45.94
C TRP A 3 49.64 35.65 -44.63
N GLY A 4 48.34 35.42 -44.77
CA GLY A 4 47.36 35.40 -43.70
C GLY A 4 47.37 34.11 -42.88
N LEU A 5 47.11 34.26 -41.58
CA LEU A 5 46.87 33.17 -40.64
C LEU A 5 45.36 32.93 -40.52
N LEU A 6 44.97 31.71 -40.85
CA LEU A 6 43.63 31.13 -40.75
C LEU A 6 43.28 30.92 -39.26
N SER A 7 42.22 31.55 -38.77
CA SER A 7 41.68 31.29 -37.41
C SER A 7 40.89 29.97 -37.40
N LEU A 8 41.36 29.01 -36.62
CA LEU A 8 40.59 27.80 -36.26
C LEU A 8 40.03 27.98 -34.84
N LEU A 9 38.72 28.27 -34.78
CA LEU A 9 37.90 28.19 -33.57
C LEU A 9 37.64 26.71 -33.24
N LEU A 10 38.32 26.19 -32.22
CA LEU A 10 37.99 24.91 -31.60
C LEU A 10 36.77 25.09 -30.68
N PHE A 11 35.60 24.68 -31.16
CA PHE A 11 34.45 24.42 -30.29
C PHE A 11 34.71 23.13 -29.52
N ALA A 12 34.98 23.24 -28.22
CA ALA A 12 34.92 22.10 -27.32
C ALA A 12 33.45 21.69 -27.16
N VAL A 13 33.06 20.61 -27.85
CA VAL A 13 31.78 19.94 -27.60
C VAL A 13 31.92 19.18 -26.29
N VAL A 14 31.44 19.76 -25.19
CA VAL A 14 31.21 19.01 -23.96
C VAL A 14 30.00 18.10 -24.21
N SER A 15 30.26 16.89 -24.65
CA SER A 15 29.29 15.80 -24.61
C SER A 15 29.02 15.46 -23.15
N GLY A 16 27.95 16.05 -22.60
CA GLY A 16 27.39 15.63 -21.33
C GLY A 16 27.07 14.14 -21.41
N THR A 17 27.74 13.35 -20.60
CA THR A 17 27.40 11.94 -20.40
C THR A 17 25.96 11.86 -19.88
N PRO A 18 25.15 10.91 -20.36
CA PRO A 18 23.83 10.68 -19.79
C PRO A 18 24.02 10.27 -18.32
N VAL A 19 23.31 10.95 -17.42
CA VAL A 19 23.29 10.67 -15.98
C VAL A 19 22.92 9.20 -15.78
N GLY A 20 23.94 8.37 -15.53
CA GLY A 20 23.79 6.97 -15.17
C GLY A 20 23.05 6.82 -13.84
N ASP A 21 22.40 5.67 -13.66
CA ASP A 21 21.64 5.28 -12.46
C ASP A 21 22.49 5.55 -11.20
N GLN A 22 22.21 6.63 -10.46
CA GLN A 22 22.94 7.08 -9.26
C GLN A 22 22.72 6.15 -8.04
N ASP A 23 22.74 4.84 -8.24
CA ASP A 23 22.56 3.83 -7.20
C ASP A 23 23.86 3.08 -6.86
N GLU A 24 24.94 3.29 -7.61
CA GLU A 24 26.25 2.65 -7.35
C GLU A 24 27.04 3.30 -6.20
N ASP A 25 26.73 4.54 -5.80
CA ASP A 25 27.50 5.28 -4.77
C ASP A 25 26.92 5.25 -3.36
N ILE A 26 25.77 4.58 -3.13
CA ILE A 26 25.15 4.57 -1.79
C ILE A 26 25.87 3.57 -0.90
N GLN A 27 26.71 4.09 -0.01
CA GLN A 27 27.44 3.30 0.98
C GLN A 27 26.48 2.79 2.06
N VAL A 28 26.43 1.46 2.22
CA VAL A 28 25.77 0.79 3.34
C VAL A 28 26.72 0.66 4.53
N GLN A 29 26.21 0.38 5.72
CA GLN A 29 27.04 0.12 6.89
C GLN A 29 28.02 -1.03 6.65
N GLU A 30 29.29 -0.79 6.97
CA GLU A 30 30.33 -1.82 6.97
C GLU A 30 30.08 -2.85 8.07
N ASN A 31 30.46 -4.11 7.81
CA ASN A 31 30.31 -5.23 8.74
C ASN A 31 28.87 -5.37 9.27
N PHE A 32 27.89 -5.11 8.41
CA PHE A 32 26.48 -5.18 8.77
C PHE A 32 26.01 -6.63 8.99
N GLU A 33 25.38 -6.87 10.14
CA GLU A 33 24.82 -8.15 10.56
C GLU A 33 23.27 -8.08 10.50
N ALA A 34 22.67 -8.69 9.48
CA ALA A 34 21.24 -8.57 9.22
C ALA A 34 20.36 -9.13 10.35
N GLU A 35 20.81 -10.23 10.96
CA GLU A 35 20.07 -10.95 12.00
C GLU A 35 19.95 -10.15 13.29
N ARG A 36 20.92 -9.26 13.57
CA ARG A 36 20.89 -8.36 14.73
C ARG A 36 19.87 -7.24 14.61
N MET A 37 19.37 -6.98 13.39
CA MET A 37 18.30 -6.02 13.15
C MET A 37 16.89 -6.61 13.34
N TYR A 38 16.75 -7.91 13.54
CA TYR A 38 15.44 -8.52 13.75
C TYR A 38 14.79 -8.04 15.05
N GLY A 39 13.47 -8.01 15.05
CA GLY A 39 12.68 -7.49 16.16
C GLY A 39 11.90 -6.23 15.80
N LYS A 40 11.38 -5.57 16.83
CA LYS A 40 10.52 -4.40 16.71
C LYS A 40 11.34 -3.11 16.79
N TRP A 41 11.05 -2.20 15.88
CA TRP A 41 11.58 -0.85 15.79
C TRP A 41 10.44 0.17 15.72
N TYR A 42 10.64 1.37 16.25
CA TYR A 42 9.73 2.51 16.17
C TYR A 42 10.19 3.45 15.06
N ASP A 43 9.27 3.89 14.20
CA ASP A 43 9.55 4.83 13.11
C ASP A 43 9.52 6.26 13.67
N ILE A 44 10.69 6.80 14.01
CA ILE A 44 10.86 8.04 14.78
C ILE A 44 10.79 9.28 13.88
N ALA A 45 11.47 9.23 12.74
CA ALA A 45 11.54 10.38 11.83
C ALA A 45 11.63 9.94 10.36
N ILE A 46 11.10 10.78 9.48
CA ILE A 46 11.07 10.54 8.04
C ILE A 46 11.54 11.79 7.29
N GLY A 47 12.48 11.61 6.37
CA GLY A 47 12.79 12.57 5.32
C GLY A 47 12.38 12.00 3.97
N THR A 48 11.79 12.78 3.07
CA THR A 48 11.37 12.24 1.76
C THR A 48 11.29 13.26 0.64
N THR A 49 11.64 12.86 -0.58
CA THR A 49 11.41 13.64 -1.80
C THR A 49 10.05 13.34 -2.44
N CYS A 50 9.25 12.45 -1.86
CA CYS A 50 7.89 12.20 -2.32
C CYS A 50 7.00 13.43 -2.04
N THR A 51 6.67 14.19 -3.08
CA THR A 51 5.82 15.40 -3.01
C THR A 51 4.51 15.16 -2.25
N TRP A 52 3.96 13.97 -2.39
CA TRP A 52 2.75 13.57 -1.69
C TRP A 52 2.98 13.56 -0.17
N MET A 53 4.03 12.86 0.32
CA MET A 53 4.32 12.76 1.76
C MET A 53 4.50 14.14 2.39
N LYS A 54 5.19 15.04 1.66
CA LYS A 54 5.36 16.43 2.05
C LYS A 54 4.05 17.15 2.34
N ASN A 55 3.07 17.02 1.45
CA ASN A 55 1.79 17.73 1.56
C ASN A 55 0.88 17.23 2.68
N TYR A 56 1.14 16.03 3.21
CA TYR A 56 0.27 15.39 4.19
C TYR A 56 1.02 14.92 5.45
N LYS A 57 2.18 15.52 5.72
CA LYS A 57 3.05 15.19 6.86
C LYS A 57 2.30 15.06 8.21
N GLU A 58 1.32 15.93 8.45
CA GLU A 58 0.52 15.97 9.69
C GLU A 58 -0.37 14.73 9.90
N LYS A 59 -0.61 13.95 8.84
CA LYS A 59 -1.42 12.72 8.90
C LYS A 59 -0.60 11.49 9.26
N PHE A 60 0.71 11.62 9.40
CA PHE A 60 1.60 10.54 9.80
C PHE A 60 1.88 10.62 11.28
N SER A 61 1.65 9.52 11.98
CA SER A 61 2.13 9.31 13.34
C SER A 61 3.19 8.22 13.36
N MET A 62 3.91 8.15 14.48
CA MET A 62 4.85 7.08 14.76
C MET A 62 4.17 5.73 14.55
N GLY A 63 4.88 4.83 13.90
CA GLY A 63 4.49 3.45 13.71
C GLY A 63 5.55 2.50 14.23
N THR A 64 5.29 1.22 14.08
CA THR A 64 6.28 0.18 14.31
C THR A 64 6.69 -0.46 12.99
N LEU A 65 7.89 -1.03 12.98
CA LEU A 65 8.42 -1.93 11.97
C LEU A 65 8.92 -3.17 12.70
N VAL A 66 8.42 -4.33 12.33
CA VAL A 66 8.94 -5.62 12.79
C VAL A 66 9.70 -6.26 11.64
N LEU A 67 10.96 -6.57 11.89
CA LEU A 67 11.85 -7.29 10.96
C LEU A 67 12.03 -8.72 11.45
N GLY A 68 12.07 -9.67 10.52
CA GLY A 68 12.31 -11.08 10.83
C GLY A 68 12.73 -11.89 9.62
N PRO A 69 13.02 -13.18 9.80
CA PRO A 69 13.36 -14.06 8.70
C PRO A 69 12.20 -14.13 7.68
N GLY A 70 12.54 -14.08 6.39
CA GLY A 70 11.56 -14.31 5.32
C GLY A 70 11.21 -15.80 5.17
N PRO A 71 10.27 -16.13 4.27
CA PRO A 71 9.91 -17.50 3.91
C PRO A 71 11.09 -18.35 3.39
N SER A 72 12.11 -17.70 2.84
CA SER A 72 13.33 -18.32 2.32
C SER A 72 14.57 -17.60 2.85
N ASN A 73 15.73 -18.27 2.79
CA ASN A 73 16.98 -17.74 3.34
C ASN A 73 17.48 -16.46 2.66
N ASP A 74 17.08 -16.23 1.41
CA ASP A 74 17.35 -15.04 0.60
C ASP A 74 16.31 -13.92 0.83
N GLN A 75 15.38 -14.09 1.76
CA GLN A 75 14.33 -13.12 2.05
C GLN A 75 14.37 -12.61 3.50
N ILE A 76 13.87 -11.39 3.68
CA ILE A 76 13.56 -10.79 4.98
C ILE A 76 12.09 -10.38 4.99
N SER A 77 11.40 -10.71 6.06
CA SER A 77 10.02 -10.29 6.28
C SER A 77 9.99 -8.95 7.01
N THR A 78 9.10 -8.08 6.53
CA THR A 78 8.86 -6.76 7.11
C THR A 78 7.38 -6.64 7.43
N ALA A 79 7.06 -6.11 8.61
CA ALA A 79 5.69 -5.79 9.00
C ALA A 79 5.65 -4.44 9.69
N SER A 80 5.10 -3.42 9.01
CA SER A 80 4.88 -2.11 9.59
C SER A 80 3.46 -1.94 10.09
N THR A 81 3.30 -1.31 11.25
CA THR A 81 1.99 -1.03 11.84
C THR A 81 1.88 0.46 12.15
N ARG A 82 0.75 1.08 11.81
CA ARG A 82 0.52 2.51 12.04
C ARG A 82 -0.95 2.76 12.41
N LEU A 83 -1.15 3.65 13.39
CA LEU A 83 -2.47 4.14 13.74
C LEU A 83 -2.91 5.22 12.74
N ARG A 84 -4.12 5.11 12.21
CA ARG A 84 -4.68 6.11 11.30
C ARG A 84 -6.16 6.29 11.55
N GLN A 85 -6.56 7.49 11.97
CA GLN A 85 -7.97 7.85 12.20
C GLN A 85 -8.72 6.85 13.10
N GLY A 86 -8.04 6.24 14.08
CA GLY A 86 -8.60 5.23 14.99
C GLY A 86 -8.36 3.79 14.54
N ASP A 87 -8.02 3.55 13.26
CA ASP A 87 -7.77 2.21 12.73
C ASP A 87 -6.29 1.84 12.74
N CYS A 88 -6.01 0.60 13.12
CA CYS A 88 -4.66 0.06 13.09
C CYS A 88 -4.36 -0.59 11.73
N MET A 89 -3.52 0.07 10.94
CA MET A 89 -3.12 -0.43 9.64
C MET A 89 -1.82 -1.23 9.75
N ARG A 90 -1.87 -2.52 9.40
CA ARG A 90 -0.67 -3.34 9.22
C ARG A 90 -0.39 -3.61 7.76
N ILE A 91 0.88 -3.51 7.42
CA ILE A 91 1.42 -3.65 6.09
C ILE A 91 2.58 -4.62 6.20
N SER A 92 2.52 -5.72 5.47
CA SER A 92 3.59 -6.69 5.41
C SER A 92 4.18 -6.81 4.01
N GLY A 93 5.46 -7.15 3.93
CA GLY A 93 6.16 -7.31 2.67
C GLY A 93 7.45 -8.10 2.84
N GLU A 94 7.77 -8.89 1.81
CA GLU A 94 8.96 -9.71 1.75
C GLU A 94 9.97 -9.04 0.82
N TYR A 95 11.16 -8.76 1.34
CA TYR A 95 12.25 -8.16 0.57
C TYR A 95 13.31 -9.22 0.28
N LEU A 96 13.88 -9.17 -0.92
CA LEU A 96 14.99 -10.01 -1.33
C LEU A 96 16.31 -9.41 -0.81
N LYS A 97 17.12 -10.26 -0.17
CA LYS A 97 18.51 -9.97 0.17
C LYS A 97 19.32 -9.86 -1.13
N THR A 98 20.32 -9.00 -1.12
CA THR A 98 21.28 -8.89 -2.24
C THR A 98 22.62 -9.49 -1.85
N SER A 99 23.58 -9.50 -2.78
CA SER A 99 24.97 -9.87 -2.48
C SER A 99 25.66 -8.92 -1.51
N THR A 100 25.12 -7.73 -1.30
CA THR A 100 25.64 -6.73 -0.37
C THR A 100 24.81 -6.74 0.92
N PRO A 101 25.37 -7.13 2.08
CA PRO A 101 24.69 -7.02 3.37
C PRO A 101 24.19 -5.59 3.62
N GLY A 102 22.97 -5.45 4.16
CA GLY A 102 22.35 -4.15 4.39
C GLY A 102 21.66 -3.55 3.17
N LYS A 103 21.78 -4.18 1.98
CA LYS A 103 21.04 -3.80 0.77
C LYS A 103 19.98 -4.85 0.44
N TYR A 104 18.75 -4.37 0.25
CA TYR A 104 17.57 -5.20 -0.01
C TYR A 104 16.79 -4.66 -1.21
N THR A 105 16.09 -5.55 -1.89
CA THR A 105 15.26 -5.18 -3.04
C THR A 105 13.86 -5.76 -2.91
N TYR A 106 12.89 -5.01 -3.39
CA TYR A 106 11.53 -5.45 -3.56
C TYR A 106 11.08 -5.09 -4.97
N TYR A 107 10.39 -6.01 -5.63
CA TYR A 107 9.82 -5.78 -6.94
C TYR A 107 8.42 -6.34 -7.03
N ASN A 108 7.50 -5.53 -7.52
CA ASN A 108 6.14 -5.94 -7.81
C ASN A 108 5.87 -5.85 -9.32
N PRO A 109 5.87 -6.99 -10.04
CA PRO A 109 5.70 -7.00 -11.50
C PRO A 109 4.32 -6.51 -11.94
N LYS A 110 3.32 -6.57 -11.05
CA LYS A 110 1.95 -6.15 -11.37
C LYS A 110 1.82 -4.64 -11.47
N TRP A 111 2.65 -3.90 -10.73
CA TRP A 111 2.57 -2.44 -10.61
C TRP A 111 3.78 -1.74 -11.20
N ASP A 112 4.75 -2.51 -11.69
CA ASP A 112 6.06 -2.02 -12.09
C ASP A 112 6.67 -1.11 -11.01
N VAL A 113 6.63 -1.58 -9.77
CA VAL A 113 7.17 -0.86 -8.61
C VAL A 113 8.39 -1.61 -8.12
N SER A 114 9.52 -0.91 -8.06
CA SER A 114 10.73 -1.42 -7.44
C SER A 114 11.13 -0.55 -6.27
N ILE A 115 11.50 -1.16 -5.14
CA ILE A 115 12.05 -0.49 -3.97
C ILE A 115 13.42 -1.07 -3.71
N ARG A 116 14.44 -0.21 -3.59
CA ARG A 116 15.79 -0.55 -3.14
C ARG A 116 15.97 0.07 -1.76
N SER A 117 16.28 -0.75 -0.77
CA SER A 117 16.46 -0.32 0.62
C SER A 117 17.91 -0.52 1.04
N TYR A 118 18.46 0.45 1.78
CA TYR A 118 19.84 0.52 2.20
C TYR A 118 19.89 0.85 3.69
N VAL A 119 20.49 -0.03 4.49
CA VAL A 119 20.79 0.26 5.90
C VAL A 119 22.08 1.07 5.94
N LEU A 120 21.97 2.37 6.21
CA LEU A 120 23.10 3.29 6.17
C LEU A 120 23.90 3.25 7.47
N ARG A 121 23.20 3.23 8.61
CA ARG A 121 23.78 3.26 9.96
C ARG A 121 22.86 2.55 10.95
N THR A 122 23.42 1.81 11.88
CA THR A 122 22.74 1.17 13.01
C THR A 122 23.76 0.73 14.04
N ASN A 123 23.42 0.85 15.31
CA ASN A 123 24.16 0.22 16.41
C ASN A 123 23.42 -1.01 16.96
N TYR A 124 22.34 -1.44 16.29
CA TYR A 124 21.47 -2.58 16.63
C TYR A 124 20.68 -2.46 17.93
N GLU A 125 21.14 -1.65 18.88
CA GLU A 125 20.61 -1.58 20.25
C GLU A 125 19.81 -0.31 20.53
N GLU A 126 20.00 0.75 19.75
CA GLU A 126 19.38 2.05 19.98
C GLU A 126 18.66 2.56 18.72
N TYR A 127 19.35 2.64 17.58
CA TYR A 127 18.81 3.26 16.38
C TYR A 127 19.25 2.57 15.08
N ALA A 128 18.49 2.81 14.02
CA ALA A 128 18.87 2.49 12.65
C ALA A 128 18.39 3.55 11.66
N VAL A 129 19.19 3.85 10.64
CA VAL A 129 18.84 4.75 9.53
C VAL A 129 18.76 3.95 8.25
N ILE A 130 17.59 3.96 7.63
CA ILE A 130 17.31 3.20 6.41
C ILE A 130 16.89 4.16 5.30
N LEU A 131 17.60 4.10 4.17
CA LEU A 131 17.24 4.78 2.94
C LEU A 131 16.43 3.84 2.06
N MET A 132 15.38 4.36 1.44
CA MET A 132 14.54 3.66 0.47
C MET A 132 14.45 4.49 -0.81
N LYS A 133 14.88 3.93 -1.94
CA LYS A 133 14.64 4.47 -3.28
C LYS A 133 13.54 3.66 -3.95
N LYS A 134 12.43 4.33 -4.30
CA LYS A 134 11.26 3.74 -4.95
C LYS A 134 11.16 4.26 -6.37
N LYS A 135 11.13 3.37 -7.35
CA LYS A 135 10.71 3.66 -8.74
C LYS A 135 9.28 3.17 -8.91
N SER A 136 8.41 4.03 -9.45
CA SER A 136 7.00 3.74 -9.67
C SER A 136 6.44 4.58 -10.82
N SER A 137 5.22 4.31 -11.25
CA SER A 137 4.52 5.09 -12.27
C SER A 137 4.35 6.58 -11.94
N PHE A 138 4.42 6.95 -10.66
CA PHE A 138 4.32 8.34 -10.20
C PHE A 138 5.68 9.07 -10.15
N GLY A 139 6.75 8.41 -10.62
CA GLY A 139 8.11 8.91 -10.60
C GLY A 139 8.98 8.27 -9.50
N PRO A 140 10.30 8.53 -9.54
CA PRO A 140 11.22 8.10 -8.51
C PRO A 140 11.02 8.91 -7.23
N SER A 141 11.18 8.28 -6.09
CA SER A 141 11.18 8.95 -4.78
C SER A 141 12.23 8.34 -3.86
N THR A 142 12.80 9.19 -3.02
CA THR A 142 13.77 8.84 -2.00
C THR A 142 13.14 9.09 -0.65
N THR A 143 13.24 8.13 0.26
CA THR A 143 12.74 8.25 1.63
C THR A 143 13.80 7.75 2.59
N LEU A 144 14.23 8.60 3.51
CA LEU A 144 15.11 8.27 4.62
C LEU A 144 14.28 8.12 5.88
N LYS A 145 14.56 7.10 6.69
CA LYS A 145 13.85 6.85 7.95
C LYS A 145 14.81 6.61 9.09
N LEU A 146 14.51 7.24 10.23
CA LEU A 146 15.13 6.96 11.51
C LEU A 146 14.24 6.01 12.30
N TYR A 147 14.81 4.89 12.69
CA TYR A 147 14.20 3.90 13.55
C TYR A 147 14.87 3.91 14.92
N GLY A 148 14.09 3.70 15.98
CA GLY A 148 14.57 3.53 17.35
C GLY A 148 14.11 2.20 17.95
N MET A 149 14.88 1.63 18.87
CA MET A 149 14.44 0.49 19.69
C MET A 149 13.42 0.91 20.75
N THR A 150 13.40 2.19 21.11
CA THR A 150 12.42 2.86 21.95
C THR A 150 11.71 3.97 21.15
N PRO A 151 10.50 4.41 21.56
CA PRO A 151 9.79 5.49 20.88
C PRO A 151 10.43 6.87 21.09
N GLU A 152 11.42 6.97 21.97
CA GLU A 152 12.18 8.20 22.24
C GLU A 152 13.66 7.92 21.99
N LEU A 153 14.31 8.85 21.28
CA LEU A 153 15.74 8.84 20.98
C LEU A 153 16.37 10.15 21.45
N ARG A 154 17.69 10.14 21.64
CA ARG A 154 18.47 11.32 22.02
C ARG A 154 18.44 12.36 20.90
N GLU A 155 18.47 13.64 21.27
CA GLU A 155 18.36 14.76 20.32
C GLU A 155 19.50 14.79 19.30
N ASP A 156 20.72 14.41 19.70
CA ASP A 156 21.90 14.34 18.81
C ASP A 156 21.72 13.34 17.66
N LEU A 157 21.00 12.24 17.89
CA LEU A 157 20.65 11.28 16.84
C LEU A 157 19.62 11.86 15.87
N ILE A 158 18.66 12.64 16.38
CA ILE A 158 17.64 13.29 15.57
C ILE A 158 18.28 14.37 14.69
N GLU A 159 19.17 15.20 15.25
CA GLU A 159 19.93 16.21 14.51
C GLU A 159 20.83 15.57 13.44
N SER A 160 21.53 14.50 13.80
CA SER A 160 22.38 13.75 12.85
C SER A 160 21.56 13.18 11.69
N PHE A 161 20.35 12.68 11.97
CA PHE A 161 19.42 12.21 10.94
C PHE A 161 18.96 13.33 10.02
N GLN A 162 18.59 14.50 10.57
CA GLN A 162 18.18 15.66 9.79
C GLN A 162 19.30 16.13 8.85
N GLN A 163 20.53 16.22 9.37
CA GLN A 163 21.70 16.60 8.59
C GLN A 163 21.96 15.60 7.44
N LEU A 164 21.91 14.29 7.75
CA LEU A 164 22.04 13.25 6.73
C LEU A 164 20.95 13.34 5.65
N ALA A 165 19.70 13.62 6.03
CA ALA A 165 18.62 13.79 5.06
C ALA A 165 18.91 14.95 4.09
N LEU A 166 19.42 16.09 4.59
CA LEU A 166 19.81 17.24 3.77
C LEU A 166 20.95 16.89 2.81
N GLU A 167 21.97 16.18 3.27
CA GLU A 167 23.10 15.70 2.44
C GLU A 167 22.64 14.78 1.31
N MET A 168 21.57 14.02 1.54
CA MET A 168 20.94 13.16 0.54
C MET A 168 19.96 13.89 -0.39
N GLY A 169 19.92 15.22 -0.32
CA GLY A 169 19.07 16.06 -1.17
C GLY A 169 17.60 16.08 -0.78
N ILE A 170 17.24 15.61 0.42
CA ILE A 170 15.89 15.76 0.96
C ILE A 170 15.76 17.18 1.51
N PRO A 171 14.79 17.99 1.05
CA PRO A 171 14.66 19.37 1.51
C PRO A 171 14.22 19.42 2.98
N ALA A 172 14.70 20.43 3.71
CA ALA A 172 14.46 20.59 5.16
C ALA A 172 12.96 20.56 5.54
N ASP A 173 12.12 21.17 4.69
CA ASP A 173 10.67 21.20 4.88
C ASP A 173 9.96 19.86 4.64
N SER A 174 10.72 18.85 4.22
CA SER A 174 10.26 17.49 3.94
C SER A 174 10.89 16.45 4.88
N ILE A 175 11.41 16.92 6.02
CA ILE A 175 11.90 16.11 7.14
C ILE A 175 10.95 16.30 8.32
N PHE A 176 10.46 15.20 8.89
CA PHE A 176 9.41 15.20 9.90
C PHE A 176 9.76 14.28 11.05
N ILE A 177 9.62 14.77 12.28
CA ILE A 177 9.60 13.93 13.48
C ILE A 177 8.17 13.45 13.69
N LEU A 178 7.99 12.15 13.87
CA LEU A 178 6.68 11.54 13.93
C LEU A 178 6.13 11.59 15.36
N ALA A 179 4.93 12.15 15.52
CA ALA A 179 4.27 12.21 16.81
C ALA A 179 3.96 10.79 17.33
N ASN A 180 4.38 10.51 18.56
CA ASN A 180 4.02 9.28 19.27
C ASN A 180 2.53 9.35 19.69
N ARG A 181 1.70 8.49 19.11
CA ARG A 181 0.27 8.36 19.44
C ARG A 181 -0.06 7.00 20.06
N GLY A 182 0.95 6.32 20.60
CA GLY A 182 0.87 4.96 21.08
C GLY A 182 0.98 3.92 19.98
N GLU A 183 1.20 2.67 20.40
CA GLU A 183 1.18 1.52 19.52
C GLU A 183 -0.26 1.05 19.26
N CYS A 184 -0.46 0.44 18.10
CA CYS A 184 -1.69 -0.27 17.80
C CYS A 184 -1.34 -1.69 17.35
N VAL A 185 -2.22 -2.64 17.67
CA VAL A 185 -2.14 -4.02 17.19
C VAL A 185 -3.35 -4.26 16.30
N PRO A 186 -3.18 -4.72 15.05
CA PRO A 186 -4.33 -5.07 14.21
C PRO A 186 -5.07 -6.23 14.87
N GLN A 187 -6.39 -6.13 14.98
CA GLN A 187 -7.18 -7.26 15.43
C GLN A 187 -7.02 -8.41 14.42
N GLU A 188 -6.48 -9.54 14.87
CA GLU A 188 -6.53 -10.78 14.11
C GLU A 188 -8.00 -11.14 13.94
N THR A 189 -8.52 -11.17 12.72
CA THR A 189 -9.80 -11.82 12.45
C THR A 189 -9.59 -13.31 12.70
N ALA A 190 -9.82 -13.73 13.95
CA ALA A 190 -9.81 -15.13 14.34
C ALA A 190 -10.95 -15.83 13.59
N ALA A 191 -10.60 -16.54 12.52
CA ALA A 191 -11.36 -17.69 12.09
C ALA A 191 -11.24 -18.75 13.21
N ALA A 192 -12.22 -18.79 14.11
CA ALA A 192 -12.41 -19.90 15.06
C ALA A 192 -13.88 -20.34 14.92
N SER A 193 -14.16 -21.29 14.03
CA SER A 193 -14.13 -22.73 14.29
C SER A 193 -15.18 -23.17 15.32
N GLN A 194 -16.16 -23.88 14.78
CA GLN A 194 -17.10 -24.77 15.47
C GLN A 194 -16.43 -25.61 16.57
N GLN A 195 -17.11 -25.66 17.72
CA GLN A 195 -17.64 -26.86 18.42
C GLN A 195 -17.23 -27.01 19.91
N LEU A 196 -18.27 -27.11 20.76
CA LEU A 196 -18.38 -27.73 22.11
C LEU A 196 -17.81 -26.93 23.31
N CYS A 197 -18.53 -26.72 24.43
CA CYS A 197 -19.36 -27.67 25.19
C CYS A 197 -20.56 -27.05 25.96
N ALA A 198 -21.64 -27.85 26.00
CA ALA A 198 -22.51 -28.21 27.13
C ALA A 198 -23.37 -27.17 27.91
N SER A 199 -24.66 -27.18 27.58
CA SER A 199 -25.84 -27.33 28.47
C SER A 199 -25.72 -27.03 29.98
N PHE A 200 -26.50 -26.05 30.47
CA PHE A 200 -27.28 -26.09 31.73
C PHE A 200 -28.43 -25.05 31.67
N PRO A 201 -29.50 -25.19 32.50
CA PRO A 201 -30.88 -24.99 32.06
C PRO A 201 -31.41 -23.56 32.23
N VAL A 202 -32.44 -23.27 31.43
CA VAL A 202 -33.25 -22.06 31.48
C VAL A 202 -34.02 -21.99 32.80
N GLN A 203 -33.75 -20.99 33.63
CA GLN A 203 -34.74 -20.47 34.57
C GLN A 203 -35.10 -19.02 34.21
N ARG A 204 -36.38 -18.85 33.87
CA ARG A 204 -37.05 -17.57 33.62
C ARG A 204 -37.31 -16.89 34.96
N ALA A 205 -36.75 -15.70 35.16
CA ALA A 205 -37.28 -14.72 36.11
C ALA A 205 -37.39 -13.34 35.43
N ARG A 206 -38.51 -12.67 35.68
CA ARG A 206 -38.95 -11.44 35.00
C ARG A 206 -38.33 -10.18 35.65
N ARG A 207 -37.67 -9.39 34.81
CA ARG A 207 -37.71 -7.92 34.60
C ARG A 207 -37.66 -6.96 35.82
N ALA A 208 -36.58 -6.17 35.87
CA ALA A 208 -36.63 -4.71 36.07
C ALA A 208 -35.64 -4.06 35.07
N VAL A 209 -36.11 -3.07 34.32
CA VAL A 209 -35.41 -2.40 33.21
C VAL A 209 -35.21 -0.94 33.62
N LEU A 210 -33.96 -0.46 33.60
CA LEU A 210 -33.48 0.78 32.95
C LEU A 210 -31.92 0.78 33.02
N PRO A 211 -31.23 1.48 32.10
CA PRO A 211 -30.06 0.95 31.40
C PRO A 211 -28.74 1.49 31.96
N PRO A 212 -27.66 0.70 31.81
CA PRO A 212 -26.33 1.25 31.59
C PRO A 212 -25.81 0.82 30.21
N GLU A 213 -25.52 1.83 29.39
CA GLU A 213 -24.36 1.94 28.48
C GLU A 213 -23.68 0.63 28.06
N GLU A 214 -24.04 0.13 26.88
CA GLU A 214 -23.12 -0.52 25.94
C GLU A 214 -23.38 0.11 24.55
N GLY A 215 -22.37 0.55 23.82
CA GLY A 215 -21.19 -0.26 23.54
C GLY A 215 -21.50 -1.25 22.42
N SER A 216 -21.95 -0.75 21.28
CA SER A 216 -21.91 -1.48 20.01
C SER A 216 -22.21 -0.53 18.87
N ALA A 217 -21.14 -0.08 18.22
CA ALA A 217 -21.21 0.37 16.84
C ALA A 217 -20.08 -0.33 16.09
N ALA A 218 -20.36 -1.57 15.67
CA ALA A 218 -19.85 -2.07 14.41
C ALA A 218 -20.43 -1.15 13.31
N GLY A 219 -19.80 0.01 13.15
CA GLY A 219 -20.08 0.96 12.09
C GLY A 219 -19.12 0.70 10.93
N PRO A 220 -19.58 0.81 9.67
CA PRO A 220 -18.69 1.00 8.53
C PRO A 220 -17.73 2.16 8.83
N LEU A 221 -16.49 2.08 8.31
CA LEU A 221 -15.55 3.20 8.28
C LEU A 221 -16.29 4.49 7.91
N PRO A 222 -15.92 5.66 8.48
CA PRO A 222 -16.53 6.92 8.10
C PRO A 222 -16.49 7.00 6.57
N PRO A 223 -17.64 7.20 5.90
CA PRO A 223 -17.64 7.44 4.48
C PRO A 223 -16.68 8.61 4.25
N TYR A 224 -15.79 8.50 3.27
CA TYR A 224 -15.41 9.72 2.58
C TYR A 224 -16.73 10.46 2.30
N ILE A 225 -16.87 11.68 2.83
CA ILE A 225 -18.00 12.56 2.52
C ILE A 225 -17.78 13.01 1.09
N GLY A 226 -18.08 12.09 0.18
CA GLY A 226 -17.94 12.16 -1.25
C GLY A 226 -18.80 11.03 -1.76
N ASN A 227 -19.66 11.31 -2.74
CA ASN A 227 -20.64 10.35 -3.19
C ASN A 227 -19.91 9.05 -3.63
N LYS A 228 -20.46 7.86 -3.33
CA LYS A 228 -19.80 6.58 -3.72
C LYS A 228 -19.53 6.55 -5.23
N GLU A 229 -20.43 7.16 -6.00
CA GLU A 229 -20.30 7.37 -7.44
C GLU A 229 -19.11 8.25 -7.83
N ASP A 230 -18.72 9.22 -7.00
CA ASP A 230 -17.56 10.08 -7.25
C ASP A 230 -16.25 9.31 -7.05
N SER A 231 -16.21 8.40 -6.07
CA SER A 231 -15.03 7.57 -5.80
C SER A 231 -14.70 6.67 -7.00
N CYS A 232 -15.71 6.09 -7.63
CA CYS A 232 -15.55 5.20 -8.79
C CYS A 232 -15.00 5.90 -10.04
N ARG A 233 -15.03 7.24 -10.09
CA ARG A 233 -14.48 8.04 -11.20
C ARG A 233 -13.03 8.45 -10.98
N LEU A 234 -12.52 8.31 -9.76
CA LEU A 234 -11.14 8.65 -9.44
C LEU A 234 -10.19 7.59 -10.02
N SER A 235 -8.97 7.99 -10.36
CA SER A 235 -7.91 7.01 -10.65
C SER A 235 -7.51 6.27 -9.38
N ARG A 236 -6.90 5.08 -9.50
CA ARG A 236 -6.25 4.44 -8.33
C ARG A 236 -5.24 5.39 -7.71
N ASP A 237 -5.19 5.44 -6.39
CA ASP A 237 -4.18 6.19 -5.65
C ASP A 237 -3.54 5.28 -4.61
N ALA A 238 -2.30 4.88 -4.89
CA ALA A 238 -1.48 4.06 -3.99
C ALA A 238 -1.23 4.78 -2.66
N GLY A 239 -1.44 6.10 -2.60
CA GLY A 239 -0.97 6.89 -1.49
C GLY A 239 0.56 6.88 -1.42
N PRO A 240 1.10 7.62 -0.47
CA PRO A 240 2.54 7.85 -0.39
C PRO A 240 3.30 6.73 0.30
N CYS A 241 2.62 5.94 1.12
CA CYS A 241 3.30 5.05 2.02
C CYS A 241 3.98 3.96 1.20
N SER A 242 5.10 3.44 1.71
CA SER A 242 5.85 2.38 1.05
C SER A 242 5.29 0.99 1.32
N GLY A 243 4.04 0.91 1.77
CA GLY A 243 3.41 -0.35 2.04
C GLY A 243 2.95 -1.10 0.80
N MET A 244 2.62 -2.37 1.04
CA MET A 244 2.36 -3.34 0.00
C MET A 244 1.00 -4.02 0.17
N LEU A 245 -0.06 -3.22 0.35
CA LEU A 245 -1.42 -3.75 0.49
C LEU A 245 -2.05 -3.98 -0.87
N SER A 246 -2.44 -5.22 -1.18
CA SER A 246 -3.27 -5.48 -2.36
C SER A 246 -4.69 -4.98 -2.10
N ARG A 247 -5.14 -3.97 -2.84
CA ARG A 247 -6.49 -3.40 -2.82
C ARG A 247 -7.13 -3.51 -4.20
N PHE A 248 -8.37 -3.05 -4.36
CA PHE A 248 -9.07 -2.97 -5.64
C PHE A 248 -9.51 -1.53 -5.92
N PHE A 249 -9.47 -1.13 -7.19
CA PHE A 249 -10.03 0.12 -7.67
C PHE A 249 -10.89 -0.18 -8.90
N TYR A 250 -11.92 0.61 -9.11
CA TYR A 250 -12.73 0.57 -10.31
C TYR A 250 -12.05 1.33 -11.43
N ASN A 251 -11.74 0.65 -12.52
CA ASN A 251 -11.23 1.26 -13.74
C ASN A 251 -12.40 1.49 -14.70
N SER A 252 -12.80 2.75 -14.88
CA SER A 252 -13.93 3.12 -15.73
C SER A 252 -13.68 2.84 -17.21
N SER A 253 -12.42 2.83 -17.66
CA SER A 253 -12.06 2.54 -19.05
C SER A 253 -12.22 1.06 -19.40
N SER A 254 -11.84 0.16 -18.48
CA SER A 254 -12.05 -1.29 -18.65
C SER A 254 -13.39 -1.78 -18.09
N MET A 255 -14.12 -0.90 -17.40
CA MET A 255 -15.34 -1.19 -16.65
C MET A 255 -15.16 -2.40 -15.71
N ALA A 256 -14.00 -2.50 -15.07
CA ALA A 256 -13.59 -3.64 -14.26
C ALA A 256 -13.00 -3.18 -12.92
N CYS A 257 -13.11 -4.04 -11.91
CA CYS A 257 -12.43 -3.86 -10.65
C CYS A 257 -11.05 -4.49 -10.70
N GLU A 258 -10.04 -3.66 -10.88
CA GLU A 258 -8.66 -4.09 -10.97
C GLU A 258 -8.01 -3.95 -9.59
N SER A 259 -7.24 -4.94 -9.17
CA SER A 259 -6.45 -4.79 -7.95
C SER A 259 -5.39 -3.69 -8.12
N PHE A 260 -4.85 -3.07 -7.07
CA PHE A 260 -3.65 -2.22 -7.09
C PHE A 260 -2.83 -2.32 -5.80
N LEU A 261 -1.54 -1.91 -5.84
CA LEU A 261 -0.72 -1.81 -4.63
C LEU A 261 -0.99 -0.49 -3.94
N TYR A 262 -1.61 -0.59 -2.78
CA TYR A 262 -1.84 0.51 -1.89
C TYR A 262 -0.74 0.55 -0.83
N GLY A 263 -0.14 1.73 -0.69
CA GLY A 263 0.90 2.05 0.27
C GLY A 263 0.50 1.86 1.71
N GLY A 264 -0.79 1.70 2.01
CA GLY A 264 -1.26 1.51 3.37
C GLY A 264 -1.32 2.80 4.19
N CYS A 265 -1.31 3.95 3.52
CA CYS A 265 -1.90 5.14 4.09
C CYS A 265 -2.41 6.05 2.99
N LEU A 266 -3.42 6.84 3.34
CA LEU A 266 -3.98 7.93 2.56
C LEU A 266 -4.53 7.47 1.20
N GLY A 267 -4.28 8.16 0.10
CA GLY A 267 -4.94 7.86 -1.18
C GLY A 267 -6.38 8.38 -1.26
N ASN A 268 -7.13 7.90 -2.25
CA ASN A 268 -8.51 8.32 -2.51
C ASN A 268 -9.54 7.21 -2.29
N GLY A 269 -10.83 7.54 -2.50
CA GLY A 269 -11.95 6.63 -2.27
C GLY A 269 -12.08 5.46 -3.24
N ASN A 270 -11.33 5.44 -4.35
CA ASN A 270 -11.31 4.30 -5.28
C ASN A 270 -10.38 3.19 -4.77
N ASN A 271 -10.67 2.68 -3.56
CA ASN A 271 -9.82 1.77 -2.82
C ASN A 271 -10.66 0.83 -1.96
N PHE A 272 -10.90 -0.37 -2.48
CA PHE A 272 -11.74 -1.41 -1.90
C PHE A 272 -10.90 -2.60 -1.44
N TYR A 273 -11.37 -3.32 -0.43
CA TYR A 273 -10.67 -4.49 0.09
C TYR A 273 -10.84 -5.73 -0.79
N SER A 274 -11.96 -5.82 -1.51
CA SER A 274 -12.29 -6.95 -2.37
C SER A 274 -12.87 -6.53 -3.71
N GLU A 275 -12.71 -7.38 -4.72
CA GLU A 275 -13.37 -7.22 -6.02
C GLU A 275 -14.89 -7.11 -5.87
N LYS A 276 -15.48 -7.86 -4.92
CA LYS A 276 -16.92 -7.81 -4.61
C LYS A 276 -17.36 -6.43 -4.20
N GLU A 277 -16.67 -5.86 -3.21
CA GLU A 277 -16.99 -4.55 -2.67
C GLU A 277 -16.86 -3.47 -3.75
N CYS A 278 -15.79 -3.53 -4.54
CA CYS A 278 -15.57 -2.63 -5.67
C CYS A 278 -16.70 -2.73 -6.71
N LEU A 279 -17.08 -3.94 -7.15
CA LEU A 279 -18.13 -4.13 -8.15
C LEU A 279 -19.49 -3.68 -7.62
N GLN A 280 -19.81 -3.99 -6.36
CA GLN A 280 -21.07 -3.56 -5.75
C GLN A 280 -21.14 -2.04 -5.55
N ALA A 281 -20.00 -1.36 -5.38
CA ALA A 281 -19.94 0.08 -5.23
C ALA A 281 -19.95 0.84 -6.56
N CYS A 282 -19.32 0.29 -7.60
CA CYS A 282 -18.97 1.05 -8.81
C CYS A 282 -19.55 0.53 -10.13
N ARG A 283 -20.10 -0.69 -10.16
CA ARG A 283 -20.70 -1.23 -11.38
C ARG A 283 -21.92 -0.40 -11.77
N THR A 284 -22.11 -0.24 -13.08
CA THR A 284 -23.27 0.42 -13.68
C THR A 284 -23.99 -0.52 -14.65
N GLU A 285 -25.17 -0.16 -15.15
CA GLU A 285 -25.92 -0.94 -16.15
C GLU A 285 -25.13 -1.16 -17.46
N ALA A 286 -24.11 -0.33 -17.73
CA ALA A 286 -23.22 -0.53 -18.87
C ALA A 286 -22.50 -1.91 -18.81
N ALA A 287 -22.32 -2.46 -17.61
CA ALA A 287 -21.78 -3.80 -17.41
C ALA A 287 -22.57 -4.89 -18.12
N CYS A 288 -23.89 -4.74 -18.25
CA CYS A 288 -24.76 -5.71 -18.91
C CYS A 288 -24.44 -5.88 -20.41
N ARG A 289 -23.66 -4.96 -20.99
CA ARG A 289 -23.24 -5.01 -22.41
C ARG A 289 -21.84 -5.59 -22.60
N LEU A 290 -21.12 -5.89 -21.52
CA LEU A 290 -19.76 -6.43 -21.57
C LEU A 290 -19.80 -7.95 -21.81
N PRO A 291 -18.75 -8.53 -22.44
CA PRO A 291 -18.65 -9.98 -22.58
C PRO A 291 -18.50 -10.67 -21.21
N ILE A 292 -18.93 -11.92 -21.14
CA ILE A 292 -18.68 -12.78 -19.96
C ILE A 292 -17.22 -13.19 -19.96
N VAL A 293 -16.45 -12.78 -18.94
CA VAL A 293 -15.00 -13.00 -18.85
C VAL A 293 -14.67 -13.95 -17.70
N GLN A 294 -14.20 -15.15 -18.03
CA GLN A 294 -13.70 -16.11 -17.03
C GLN A 294 -12.41 -15.62 -16.35
N GLY A 295 -11.56 -14.90 -17.08
CA GLY A 295 -10.25 -14.48 -16.58
C GLY A 295 -9.22 -15.63 -16.57
N PRO A 296 -7.93 -15.32 -16.41
CA PRO A 296 -6.84 -16.30 -16.60
C PRO A 296 -6.52 -17.12 -15.34
N CYS A 297 -7.14 -16.82 -14.20
CA CYS A 297 -6.86 -17.55 -12.95
C CYS A 297 -7.55 -18.92 -12.91
N GLN A 298 -6.97 -19.87 -12.17
CA GLN A 298 -7.43 -21.27 -12.08
C GLN A 298 -8.09 -21.58 -10.73
N LYS A 299 -8.91 -20.66 -10.21
CA LYS A 299 -9.69 -20.84 -8.98
C LYS A 299 -11.17 -20.67 -9.34
N PRO A 300 -11.81 -21.68 -9.94
CA PRO A 300 -13.17 -21.56 -10.45
C PRO A 300 -14.15 -21.28 -9.32
N VAL A 301 -14.90 -20.20 -9.46
CA VAL A 301 -16.00 -19.83 -8.56
C VAL A 301 -17.22 -19.49 -9.41
N THR A 302 -18.37 -20.06 -9.05
CA THR A 302 -19.63 -19.76 -9.72
C THR A 302 -20.04 -18.30 -9.48
N ARG A 303 -20.30 -17.59 -10.58
CA ARG A 303 -20.79 -16.22 -10.61
C ARG A 303 -21.94 -16.10 -11.59
N TRP A 304 -22.74 -15.05 -11.44
CA TRP A 304 -23.79 -14.70 -12.39
C TRP A 304 -23.25 -13.66 -13.38
N ALA A 305 -23.71 -13.71 -14.62
CA ALA A 305 -23.44 -12.73 -15.66
C ALA A 305 -24.69 -12.57 -16.53
N PHE A 306 -24.86 -11.40 -17.13
CA PHE A 306 -25.91 -11.18 -18.11
C PHE A 306 -25.44 -11.61 -19.49
N ASP A 307 -26.16 -12.54 -20.10
CA ASP A 307 -25.97 -12.90 -21.49
C ASP A 307 -26.85 -11.99 -22.35
N ALA A 308 -26.23 -11.00 -23.00
CA ALA A 308 -26.92 -10.06 -23.87
C ALA A 308 -27.53 -10.71 -25.12
N THR A 309 -27.02 -11.87 -25.55
CA THR A 309 -27.58 -12.61 -26.70
C THR A 309 -28.86 -13.35 -26.33
N GLN A 310 -28.91 -13.90 -25.11
CA GLN A 310 -30.07 -14.62 -24.59
C GLN A 310 -31.02 -13.72 -23.80
N GLY A 311 -30.63 -12.47 -23.53
CA GLY A 311 -31.39 -11.52 -22.73
C GLY A 311 -31.64 -11.99 -21.29
N LYS A 312 -30.73 -12.80 -20.72
CA LYS A 312 -30.95 -13.45 -19.42
C LYS A 312 -29.70 -13.52 -18.56
N CYS A 313 -29.90 -13.48 -17.25
CA CYS A 313 -28.86 -13.77 -16.28
C CYS A 313 -28.55 -15.28 -16.26
N ILE A 314 -27.29 -15.64 -16.48
CA ILE A 314 -26.80 -17.02 -16.44
C ILE A 314 -25.65 -17.15 -15.45
N THR A 315 -25.38 -18.37 -14.99
CA THR A 315 -24.17 -18.67 -14.22
C THR A 315 -23.00 -18.99 -15.13
N PHE A 316 -21.79 -18.57 -14.75
CA PHE A 316 -20.55 -18.94 -15.42
C PHE A 316 -19.46 -19.26 -14.38
N SER A 317 -18.41 -19.94 -14.83
CA SER A 317 -17.23 -20.25 -14.02
C SER A 317 -16.24 -19.09 -14.11
N TYR A 318 -16.11 -18.31 -13.04
CA TYR A 318 -15.11 -17.26 -12.93
C TYR A 318 -13.80 -17.82 -12.38
N GLY A 319 -12.69 -17.59 -13.06
CA GLY A 319 -11.36 -18.09 -12.70
C GLY A 319 -10.76 -17.47 -11.44
N GLY A 320 -11.36 -16.41 -10.90
CA GLY A 320 -10.97 -15.79 -9.62
C GLY A 320 -10.05 -14.58 -9.74
N CYS A 321 -9.75 -14.09 -10.96
CA CYS A 321 -9.09 -12.80 -11.17
C CYS A 321 -9.36 -12.23 -12.57
N LYS A 322 -9.19 -10.91 -12.72
CA LYS A 322 -9.28 -10.17 -13.99
C LYS A 322 -10.61 -10.38 -14.74
N GLY A 323 -11.71 -10.46 -14.00
CA GLY A 323 -13.06 -10.33 -14.56
C GLY A 323 -13.36 -8.87 -14.94
N ASN A 324 -14.53 -8.64 -15.52
CA ASN A 324 -15.04 -7.29 -15.81
C ASN A 324 -16.34 -7.04 -15.04
N GLY A 325 -17.01 -5.92 -15.33
CA GLY A 325 -18.26 -5.53 -14.68
C GLY A 325 -19.42 -6.50 -14.89
N ASN A 326 -19.43 -7.35 -15.93
CA ASN A 326 -20.49 -8.34 -16.17
C ASN A 326 -20.33 -9.57 -15.27
N GLN A 327 -20.31 -9.32 -13.97
CA GLN A 327 -20.13 -10.31 -12.93
C GLN A 327 -20.96 -9.90 -11.72
N PHE A 328 -21.84 -10.80 -11.28
CA PHE A 328 -22.79 -10.61 -10.19
C PHE A 328 -22.67 -11.76 -9.18
N TYR A 329 -22.94 -11.48 -7.91
CA TYR A 329 -22.86 -12.45 -6.82
C TYR A 329 -24.17 -13.19 -6.59
N SER A 330 -25.27 -12.72 -7.17
CA SER A 330 -26.56 -13.42 -7.18
C SER A 330 -27.36 -13.17 -8.47
N GLU A 331 -28.29 -14.06 -8.78
CA GLU A 331 -29.24 -13.87 -9.88
C GLU A 331 -30.05 -12.60 -9.70
N LYS A 332 -30.51 -12.34 -8.46
CA LYS A 332 -31.28 -11.17 -8.11
C LYS A 332 -30.53 -9.88 -8.45
N GLU A 333 -29.27 -9.79 -8.05
CA GLU A 333 -28.40 -8.66 -8.35
C GLU A 333 -28.22 -8.47 -9.87
N CYS A 334 -28.03 -9.55 -10.62
CA CYS A 334 -27.96 -9.47 -12.08
C CYS A 334 -29.27 -8.93 -12.70
N LYS A 335 -30.43 -9.43 -12.23
CA LYS A 335 -31.74 -8.97 -12.70
C LYS A 335 -32.05 -7.53 -12.29
N GLU A 336 -31.59 -7.09 -11.12
CA GLU A 336 -31.75 -5.70 -10.68
C GLU A 336 -31.00 -4.73 -11.59
N TYR A 337 -29.80 -5.09 -12.09
CA TYR A 337 -29.01 -4.26 -13.00
C TYR A 337 -29.39 -4.41 -14.48
N CYS A 338 -29.73 -5.62 -14.92
CA CYS A 338 -29.87 -5.95 -16.34
C CYS A 338 -31.30 -6.40 -16.74
N GLY A 339 -32.20 -6.54 -15.78
CA GLY A 339 -33.57 -7.06 -16.00
C GLY A 339 -34.59 -6.00 -16.39
N ALA A 340 -34.21 -4.72 -16.42
CA ALA A 340 -35.04 -3.68 -17.01
C ALA A 340 -34.95 -3.75 -18.55
N PRO A 341 -36.08 -3.73 -19.29
CA PRO A 341 -36.02 -3.60 -20.74
C PRO A 341 -35.35 -2.29 -21.09
N SER A 342 -34.35 -2.34 -21.97
CA SER A 342 -33.67 -1.14 -22.49
C SER A 342 -34.74 -0.14 -22.99
N PRO A 343 -34.73 1.14 -22.59
CA PRO A 343 -35.59 2.13 -23.22
C PRO A 343 -35.26 2.16 -24.72
N ALA A 344 -36.29 1.95 -25.52
CA ALA A 344 -36.22 1.82 -26.98
C ALA A 344 -35.75 3.10 -27.67
#